data_AF-A0A952NF67-F1
#
_entry.id   AF-A0A952NF67-F1
#
_cell.length_a   1.000
_cell.length_b   1.000
_cell.length_c   1.000
_cell.angle_alpha   90.00
_cell.angle_beta   90.00
_cell.angle_gamma   90.00
#
_symmetry.space_group_name_H-M   'P 1'
#
loop_
_entity.id
_entity.type
_entity.pdbx_description
1 polymer ?
#
loop_
_entity_poly.entity_id
_entity_poly.type
_entity_poly.pdbx_seq_one_letter_code
_entity_poly.pdbx_strand_id
1 'polypeptide(L)'
;MKALIMKLALSMAAFLATTETVWAAESVKSYREWKNTQVSEAKGRYETVKNRLNHHKHDPGARRQKPATHRLEAQVYREKVAVETAQELTVSDYFAGYLAKMSNKNSVYKEVAGKLSPEEVAELMSAYANSVFGTQNQGGSLPASALQLGNETK
;
A
#
# COMPACT_ATOMS: atom_id res chain seq x y z
N MET A 1 -36.62 -27.70 -40.88
CA MET A 1 -36.06 -26.48 -40.24
C MET A 1 -36.21 -26.40 -38.71
N LYS A 2 -36.69 -27.43 -38.00
CA LYS A 2 -36.67 -27.44 -36.51
C LYS A 2 -35.46 -28.17 -35.90
N ALA A 3 -34.73 -28.97 -36.68
CA ALA A 3 -33.60 -29.76 -36.19
C ALA A 3 -32.24 -29.03 -36.22
N LEU A 4 -32.15 -27.84 -36.82
CA LEU A 4 -30.89 -27.09 -36.93
C LEU A 4 -30.67 -26.12 -35.75
N ILE A 5 -31.73 -25.66 -35.10
CA ILE A 5 -31.65 -24.72 -33.97
C ILE A 5 -31.23 -25.45 -32.68
N MET A 6 -31.52 -26.74 -32.58
CA MET A 6 -31.27 -27.52 -31.35
C MET A 6 -29.83 -28.02 -31.21
N LYS A 7 -29.00 -27.97 -32.26
CA LYS A 7 -27.57 -28.25 -32.19
C LYS A 7 -26.71 -27.01 -31.88
N LEU A 8 -27.27 -25.79 -32.05
CA LEU A 8 -26.57 -24.55 -31.68
C LEU A 8 -26.71 -24.23 -30.19
N ALA A 9 -27.80 -24.66 -29.55
CA ALA A 9 -28.01 -24.46 -28.11
C ALA A 9 -27.15 -25.37 -27.21
N LEU A 10 -26.54 -26.42 -27.78
CA LEU A 10 -25.71 -27.38 -27.01
C LEU A 10 -24.20 -27.14 -27.13
N SER A 11 -23.78 -26.11 -27.88
CA SER A 11 -22.36 -25.73 -28.03
C SER A 11 -21.99 -24.41 -27.31
N MET A 12 -22.95 -23.76 -26.63
CA MET A 12 -22.73 -22.50 -25.91
C MET A 12 -22.78 -22.63 -24.38
N ALA A 13 -22.98 -23.83 -23.85
CA ALA A 13 -23.06 -24.10 -22.41
C ALA A 13 -21.80 -24.76 -21.83
N ALA A 14 -20.67 -24.74 -22.55
CA ALA A 14 -19.40 -25.33 -22.11
C ALA A 14 -18.22 -24.33 -22.13
N PHE A 15 -18.50 -23.02 -22.13
CA PHE A 15 -17.48 -21.98 -22.02
C PHE A 15 -17.87 -20.87 -21.03
N LEU A 16 -18.54 -21.28 -19.95
CA LEU A 16 -18.61 -20.52 -18.70
C LEU A 16 -18.19 -21.45 -17.55
N ALA A 17 -17.09 -22.17 -17.75
CA ALA A 17 -16.24 -22.46 -16.61
C ALA A 17 -15.70 -21.11 -16.17
N THR A 18 -16.44 -20.46 -15.27
CA THR A 18 -15.91 -19.45 -14.38
C THR A 18 -14.58 -19.97 -13.90
N THR A 19 -13.51 -19.36 -14.40
CA THR A 19 -12.25 -19.30 -13.67
C THR A 19 -12.57 -18.51 -12.41
N GLU A 20 -13.20 -19.18 -11.45
CA GLU A 20 -12.98 -18.86 -10.05
C GLU A 20 -11.49 -19.06 -9.89
N THR A 21 -10.76 -17.97 -10.11
CA THR A 21 -9.46 -17.77 -9.52
C THR A 21 -9.77 -17.86 -8.04
N VAL A 22 -9.68 -19.08 -7.50
CA VAL A 22 -9.51 -19.30 -6.09
C VAL A 22 -8.19 -18.60 -5.83
N TRP A 23 -8.28 -17.31 -5.51
CA TRP A 23 -7.24 -16.59 -4.81
C TRP A 23 -7.12 -17.37 -3.51
N ALA A 24 -6.29 -18.43 -3.53
CA ALA A 24 -5.82 -19.11 -2.35
C ALA A 24 -5.47 -17.98 -1.39
N ALA A 25 -6.18 -17.91 -0.26
CA ALA A 25 -6.12 -16.80 0.68
C ALA A 25 -4.66 -16.44 0.90
N GLU A 26 -4.18 -15.42 0.19
CA GLU A 26 -2.79 -15.01 0.28
C GLU A 26 -2.68 -14.45 1.68
N SER A 27 -1.96 -15.16 2.54
CA SER A 27 -1.93 -14.85 3.96
C SER A 27 -1.52 -13.40 4.13
N VAL A 28 -2.28 -12.65 4.93
CA VAL A 28 -2.08 -11.21 5.01
C VAL A 28 -0.74 -10.97 5.68
N LYS A 29 0.20 -10.32 4.99
CA LYS A 29 1.51 -10.00 5.57
C LYS A 29 1.34 -9.16 6.83
N SER A 30 2.08 -9.45 7.90
CA SER A 30 2.21 -8.56 9.05
C SER A 30 2.81 -7.20 8.64
N TYR A 31 2.68 -6.19 9.51
CA TYR A 31 3.29 -4.88 9.29
C TYR A 31 4.80 -4.98 9.00
N ARG A 32 5.52 -5.78 9.81
CA ARG A 32 6.98 -5.97 9.66
C ARG A 32 7.33 -6.63 8.33
N GLU A 33 6.62 -7.68 7.94
CA GLU A 33 6.86 -8.37 6.66
C GLU A 33 6.60 -7.45 5.48
N TRP A 34 5.51 -6.69 5.53
CA TRP A 34 5.19 -5.71 4.50
C TRP A 34 6.25 -4.62 4.42
N LYS A 35 6.61 -3.98 5.55
CA LYS A 35 7.64 -2.94 5.59
C LYS A 35 8.99 -3.45 5.09
N ASN A 36 9.40 -4.64 5.51
CA ASN A 36 10.63 -5.27 5.02
C ASN A 36 10.59 -5.51 3.51
N THR A 37 9.43 -5.91 2.96
CA THR A 37 9.23 -6.03 1.51
C THR A 37 9.43 -4.67 0.83
N GLN A 38 8.76 -3.61 1.31
CA GLN A 38 8.88 -2.26 0.74
C GLN A 38 10.31 -1.73 0.75
N VAL A 39 11.02 -1.92 1.88
CA VAL A 39 12.43 -1.50 2.02
C VAL A 39 13.33 -2.31 1.08
N SER A 40 13.13 -3.63 1.00
CA SER A 40 13.91 -4.50 0.12
C SER A 40 13.74 -4.12 -1.35
N GLU A 41 12.50 -3.91 -1.80
CA GLU A 41 12.20 -3.49 -3.17
C GLU A 41 12.80 -2.13 -3.51
N ALA A 42 12.69 -1.15 -2.60
CA ALA A 42 13.28 0.17 -2.79
C ALA A 42 14.81 0.09 -2.90
N LYS A 43 15.47 -0.71 -2.04
CA LYS A 43 16.92 -0.94 -2.12
C LYS A 43 17.31 -1.61 -3.42
N GLY A 44 16.54 -2.59 -3.89
CA GLY A 44 16.77 -3.27 -5.17
C GLY A 44 16.72 -2.31 -6.36
N ARG A 45 15.73 -1.40 -6.40
CA ARG A 45 15.66 -0.35 -7.43
C ARG A 45 16.83 0.62 -7.35
N TYR A 46 17.16 1.09 -6.14
CA TYR A 46 18.30 1.98 -5.91
C TYR A 46 19.61 1.37 -6.42
N GLU A 47 19.92 0.14 -6.04
CA GLU A 47 21.14 -0.54 -6.47
C GLU A 47 21.14 -0.80 -7.98
N THR A 48 20.00 -1.11 -8.58
CA THR A 48 19.89 -1.26 -10.05
C THR A 48 20.25 0.04 -10.77
N VAL A 49 19.69 1.17 -10.36
CA VAL A 49 19.96 2.47 -11.00
C VAL A 49 21.40 2.92 -10.72
N LYS A 50 21.91 2.72 -9.51
CA LYS A 50 23.29 3.03 -9.12
C LYS A 50 24.30 2.22 -9.93
N ASN A 51 24.05 0.92 -10.11
CA ASN A 51 24.88 0.07 -10.95
C ASN A 51 24.87 0.54 -12.40
N ARG A 52 23.71 0.91 -12.94
CA ARG A 52 23.62 1.51 -14.30
C ARG A 52 24.41 2.81 -14.41
N LEU A 53 24.35 3.68 -13.41
CA LEU A 53 25.14 4.91 -13.37
C LEU A 53 26.64 4.61 -13.35
N ASN A 54 27.07 3.65 -12.53
CA ASN A 54 28.48 3.25 -12.45
C ASN A 54 28.97 2.71 -13.79
N HIS A 55 28.24 1.78 -14.41
CA HIS A 55 28.57 1.27 -15.73
C HIS A 55 28.63 2.39 -16.77
N HIS A 56 27.67 3.32 -16.74
CA HIS A 56 27.68 4.47 -17.63
C HIS A 56 28.88 5.38 -17.39
N LYS A 57 29.30 5.64 -16.15
CA LYS A 57 30.48 6.48 -15.85
C LYS A 57 31.81 5.87 -16.31
N HIS A 58 31.90 4.55 -16.36
CA HIS A 58 33.08 3.83 -16.84
C HIS A 58 33.12 3.64 -18.37
N ASP A 59 32.04 3.99 -19.09
CA ASP A 59 32.03 3.97 -20.55
C ASP A 59 32.85 5.16 -21.10
N PRO A 60 33.85 4.93 -21.98
CA PRO A 60 34.62 6.01 -22.61
C PRO A 60 33.76 7.04 -23.39
N GLY A 61 32.54 6.67 -23.81
CA GLY A 61 31.57 7.56 -24.45
C GLY A 61 30.80 8.49 -23.49
N ALA A 62 30.86 8.23 -22.18
CA ALA A 62 30.03 8.91 -21.18
C ALA A 62 30.28 10.42 -21.07
N ARG A 63 31.53 10.86 -21.29
CA ARG A 63 31.89 12.29 -21.27
C ARG A 63 31.16 13.11 -22.33
N ARG A 64 30.71 12.46 -23.42
CA ARG A 64 29.91 13.07 -24.49
C ARG A 64 28.40 13.02 -24.20
N GLN A 65 27.97 12.23 -23.22
CA GLN A 65 26.56 12.00 -22.87
C GLN A 65 26.19 12.60 -21.50
N LYS A 66 26.70 13.80 -21.17
CA LYS A 66 26.42 14.50 -19.89
C LYS A 66 24.92 14.57 -19.53
N PRO A 67 23.97 14.81 -20.47
CA PRO A 67 22.55 14.81 -20.14
C PRO A 67 22.02 13.45 -19.65
N ALA A 68 22.56 12.33 -20.17
CA ALA A 68 22.18 10.99 -19.74
C ALA A 68 22.74 10.67 -18.35
N THR A 69 23.99 11.07 -18.08
CA THR A 69 24.60 10.94 -16.74
C THR A 69 23.81 11.71 -15.69
N HIS A 70 23.43 12.97 -15.98
CA HIS A 70 22.65 13.80 -15.05
C HIS A 70 21.26 13.21 -14.76
N ARG A 71 20.60 12.62 -15.77
CA ARG A 71 19.32 11.92 -15.59
C ARG A 71 19.46 10.71 -14.67
N LEU A 72 20.52 9.92 -14.83
CA LEU A 72 20.80 8.76 -13.98
C LEU A 72 21.15 9.19 -12.55
N GLU A 73 21.93 10.26 -12.37
CA GLU A 73 22.23 10.82 -11.03
C GLU A 73 20.96 11.30 -10.31
N ALA A 74 20.10 12.03 -11.02
CA ALA A 74 18.80 12.44 -10.48
C ALA A 74 17.92 11.22 -10.12
N GLN A 75 18.00 10.14 -10.90
CA GLN A 75 17.27 8.91 -10.60
C GLN A 75 17.83 8.18 -9.37
N VAL A 76 19.16 8.10 -9.23
CA VAL A 76 19.80 7.54 -8.02
C VAL A 76 19.35 8.30 -6.78
N TYR A 77 19.30 9.64 -6.85
CA TYR A 77 18.81 10.45 -5.73
C TYR A 77 17.35 10.14 -5.39
N ARG A 78 16.46 10.08 -6.40
CA ARG A 78 15.04 9.73 -6.18
C ARG A 78 14.87 8.36 -5.53
N GLU A 79 15.58 7.33 -6.03
CA GLU A 79 15.47 5.99 -5.45
C GLU A 79 16.08 5.93 -4.04
N LYS A 80 17.11 6.74 -3.75
CA LYS A 80 17.65 6.87 -2.39
C LYS A 80 16.60 7.43 -1.43
N VAL A 81 15.94 8.52 -1.80
CA VAL A 81 14.83 9.09 -1.01
C VAL A 81 13.71 8.06 -0.83
N ALA A 82 13.39 7.28 -1.86
CA ALA A 82 12.39 6.21 -1.75
C ALA A 82 12.78 5.11 -0.75
N VAL A 83 14.08 4.79 -0.60
CA VAL A 83 14.57 3.88 0.44
C VAL A 83 14.37 4.48 1.82
N GLU A 84 14.72 5.76 2.00
CA GLU A 84 14.57 6.48 3.27
C GLU A 84 13.08 6.53 3.67
N THR A 85 12.19 6.91 2.74
CA THR A 85 10.73 6.87 2.97
C THR A 85 10.23 5.46 3.29
N ALA A 86 10.72 4.42 2.61
CA ALA A 86 10.33 3.04 2.91
C ALA A 86 10.75 2.59 4.32
N GLN A 87 11.88 3.08 4.82
CA GLN A 87 12.36 2.80 6.18
C GLN A 87 11.53 3.52 7.24
N GLU A 88 10.94 4.66 6.90
CA GLU A 88 10.10 5.47 7.77
C GLU A 88 8.62 5.07 7.77
N LEU A 89 8.21 4.12 6.92
CA LEU A 89 6.82 3.64 6.86
C LEU A 89 6.29 3.25 8.23
N THR A 90 5.14 3.77 8.58
CA THR A 90 4.47 3.59 9.88
C THR A 90 3.41 2.50 9.82
N VAL A 91 2.87 2.12 10.98
CA VAL A 91 1.71 1.21 11.03
C VAL A 91 0.50 1.85 10.31
N SER A 92 0.32 3.16 10.39
CA SER A 92 -0.75 3.87 9.66
C SER A 92 -0.61 3.73 8.14
N ASP A 93 0.60 3.82 7.59
CA ASP A 93 0.86 3.64 6.15
C ASP A 93 0.54 2.22 5.68
N TYR A 94 0.78 1.23 6.54
CA TYR A 94 0.43 -0.16 6.26
C TYR A 94 -1.09 -0.35 6.15
N PHE A 95 -1.87 0.25 7.05
CA PHE A 95 -3.33 0.21 6.97
C PHE A 95 -3.86 0.94 5.73
N ALA A 96 -3.34 2.13 5.44
CA ALA A 96 -3.81 2.96 4.32
C ALA A 96 -3.33 2.46 2.95
N GLY A 97 -2.12 1.91 2.87
CA GLY A 97 -1.45 1.57 1.61
C GLY A 97 -1.56 0.10 1.19
N TYR A 98 -1.57 -0.83 2.16
CA TYR A 98 -1.61 -2.27 1.91
C TYR A 98 -2.99 -2.85 2.25
N LEU A 99 -3.44 -2.70 3.49
CA LEU A 99 -4.70 -3.32 3.92
C LEU A 99 -5.93 -2.72 3.24
N ALA A 100 -5.90 -1.42 2.91
CA ALA A 100 -6.99 -0.76 2.20
C ALA A 100 -7.28 -1.38 0.81
N LYS A 101 -6.29 -2.04 0.20
CA LYS A 101 -6.40 -2.69 -1.12
C LYS A 101 -6.91 -4.13 -1.02
N MET A 102 -7.00 -4.70 0.17
CA MET A 102 -7.45 -6.08 0.36
C MET A 102 -8.97 -6.18 0.25
N SER A 103 -9.44 -7.25 -0.38
CA SER A 103 -10.83 -7.66 -0.31
C SER A 103 -11.16 -8.20 1.09
N ASN A 104 -12.43 -8.21 1.47
CA ASN A 104 -12.88 -8.77 2.76
C ASN A 104 -12.23 -8.15 4.02
N LYS A 105 -12.25 -6.82 4.11
CA LYS A 105 -11.69 -6.00 5.19
C LYS A 105 -11.91 -6.57 6.61
N ASN A 106 -13.12 -7.02 6.94
CA ASN A 106 -13.43 -7.56 8.27
C ASN A 106 -12.63 -8.82 8.64
N SER A 107 -12.38 -9.71 7.67
CA SER A 107 -11.56 -10.91 7.91
C SER A 107 -10.08 -10.54 8.00
N VAL A 108 -9.62 -9.66 7.10
CA VAL A 108 -8.25 -9.17 7.03
C VAL A 108 -7.85 -8.45 8.32
N TYR A 109 -8.70 -7.57 8.85
CA TYR A 109 -8.42 -6.85 10.10
C TYR A 109 -8.36 -7.78 11.31
N LYS A 110 -9.19 -8.84 11.35
CA LYS A 110 -9.12 -9.84 12.43
C LYS A 110 -7.80 -10.62 12.39
N GLU A 111 -7.35 -11.01 11.20
CA GLU A 111 -6.09 -11.70 11.02
C GLU A 111 -4.91 -10.80 11.41
N VAL A 112 -4.91 -9.55 10.95
CA VAL A 112 -3.86 -8.57 11.27
C VAL A 112 -3.82 -8.23 12.75
N ALA A 113 -4.97 -8.12 13.42
CA ALA A 113 -5.02 -7.85 14.86
C ALA A 113 -4.25 -8.91 15.67
N GLY A 114 -4.24 -10.17 15.22
CA GLY A 114 -3.43 -11.23 15.85
C GLY A 114 -1.94 -11.19 15.52
N LYS A 115 -1.52 -10.40 14.52
CA LYS A 115 -0.13 -10.28 14.04
C LYS A 115 0.56 -9.00 14.52
N LEU A 116 -0.18 -8.04 15.07
CA LEU A 116 0.36 -6.80 15.61
C LEU A 116 0.90 -7.02 17.03
N SER A 117 2.09 -6.50 17.28
CA SER A 117 2.66 -6.40 18.62
C SER A 117 1.97 -5.30 19.44
N PRO A 118 2.00 -5.37 20.78
CA PRO A 118 1.43 -4.33 21.64
C PRO A 118 1.95 -2.92 21.32
N GLU A 119 3.22 -2.80 20.96
CA GLU A 119 3.86 -1.53 20.60
C GLU A 119 3.28 -0.96 19.30
N GLU A 120 3.07 -1.80 18.28
CA GLU A 120 2.47 -1.41 17.00
C GLU A 120 1.01 -1.00 17.17
N VAL A 121 0.28 -1.67 18.08
CA VAL A 121 -1.10 -1.27 18.44
C VAL A 121 -1.09 0.08 19.15
N ALA A 122 -0.18 0.31 20.10
CA ALA A 122 -0.06 1.59 20.80
C ALA A 122 0.27 2.74 19.83
N GLU A 123 1.17 2.52 18.86
CA GLU A 123 1.46 3.48 17.79
C GLU A 123 0.21 3.77 16.97
N LEU A 124 -0.53 2.74 16.54
CA LEU A 124 -1.77 2.90 15.78
C LEU A 124 -2.83 3.69 16.57
N MET A 125 -3.01 3.37 17.85
CA MET A 125 -3.96 4.08 18.73
C MET A 125 -3.53 5.54 18.96
N SER A 126 -2.24 5.80 19.12
CA SER A 126 -1.68 7.16 19.23
C SER A 126 -1.91 7.96 17.95
N ALA A 127 -1.59 7.38 16.79
CA ALA A 127 -1.83 8.01 15.49
C ALA A 127 -3.32 8.28 15.26
N TYR A 128 -4.20 7.35 15.63
CA TYR A 128 -5.64 7.53 15.56
C TYR A 128 -6.13 8.65 16.48
N ALA A 129 -5.70 8.67 17.75
CA ALA A 129 -6.05 9.70 18.71
C ALA A 129 -5.60 11.10 18.22
N ASN A 130 -4.38 11.20 17.67
CA ASN A 130 -3.87 12.45 17.10
C ASN A 130 -4.66 12.88 15.85
N SER A 131 -5.13 11.94 15.03
CA SER A 131 -5.94 12.24 13.84
C SER A 131 -7.35 12.74 14.20
N VAL A 132 -8.01 12.05 15.15
CA VAL A 132 -9.39 12.35 15.54
C VAL A 132 -9.48 13.56 16.47
N PHE A 133 -8.54 13.73 17.40
CA PHE A 133 -8.58 14.78 18.42
C PHE A 133 -7.60 15.92 18.17
N GLY A 134 -6.52 15.70 17.42
CA GLY A 134 -5.52 16.74 17.13
C GLY A 134 -6.04 17.86 16.23
N THR A 135 -7.05 17.59 15.41
CA THR A 135 -7.75 18.62 14.60
C THR A 135 -8.65 19.55 15.42
N GLN A 136 -8.99 19.18 16.66
CA GLN A 136 -9.78 20.05 17.57
C GLN A 136 -8.91 21.05 18.36
N ASN A 137 -7.60 20.85 18.42
CA ASN A 137 -6.70 21.68 19.23
C ASN A 137 -6.07 22.87 18.46
N GLN A 138 -6.37 23.05 17.17
CA GLN A 138 -5.91 24.22 16.38
C GLN A 138 -7.02 25.12 15.83
N GLY A 139 -8.24 24.99 16.33
CA GLY A 139 -9.35 25.87 15.96
C GLY A 139 -10.64 25.40 16.60
N GLY A 140 -11.10 26.14 17.61
CA GLY A 140 -12.17 25.71 18.49
C GLY A 140 -13.45 25.29 17.78
N SER A 141 -13.87 24.07 18.03
CA SER A 141 -15.28 23.73 18.24
C SER A 141 -15.33 22.32 18.81
N LEU A 142 -15.82 22.20 20.04
CA LEU A 142 -16.29 20.94 20.60
C LEU A 142 -17.21 20.25 19.57
N PRO A 143 -17.20 18.90 19.48
CA PRO A 143 -18.15 18.21 18.64
C PRO A 143 -19.57 18.57 19.11
N ALA A 144 -20.50 18.81 18.18
CA ALA A 144 -21.88 19.18 18.50
C ALA A 144 -22.56 18.17 19.48
N SER A 145 -22.08 16.93 19.52
CA SER A 145 -22.49 15.89 20.46
C SER A 145 -22.14 16.16 21.93
N ALA A 146 -21.23 17.12 22.22
CA ALA A 146 -20.89 17.54 23.58
C ALA A 146 -21.79 18.69 24.11
N LEU A 147 -22.59 19.32 23.26
CA LEU A 147 -23.50 20.41 23.63
C LEU A 147 -24.93 19.93 23.97
N GLN A 148 -25.22 18.64 23.84
CA GLN A 148 -26.57 18.09 23.96
C GLN A 148 -26.83 17.31 25.26
N LEU A 149 -26.10 17.66 26.32
CA LEU A 149 -26.32 17.16 27.69
C LEU A 149 -26.66 18.27 28.70
N GLY A 150 -26.77 19.53 28.25
CA GLY A 150 -26.96 20.69 29.12
C GLY A 150 -28.36 21.31 29.15
N ASN A 151 -29.30 20.90 28.29
CA ASN A 151 -30.62 21.52 28.21
C ASN A 151 -31.75 20.54 28.55
N GLU A 152 -31.72 20.00 29.76
CA GLU A 152 -32.92 19.55 30.46
C GLU A 152 -32.83 19.99 31.91
N THR A 153 -33.35 21.18 32.22
CA THR A 153 -33.98 21.54 33.50
C THR A 153 -34.37 23.02 33.46
N LYS A 154 -35.62 23.31 33.08
CA LYS A 154 -36.66 23.89 33.95
C LYS A 154 -37.87 24.34 33.14
#